data_AF-A0A812R0U5-F1
#
_entry.id   AF-A0A812R0U5-F1
#
_cell.length_a   1.000
_cell.length_b   1.000
_cell.length_c   1.000
_cell.angle_alpha   90.00
_cell.angle_beta   90.00
_cell.angle_gamma   90.00
#
_symmetry.space_group_name_H-M   'P 1'
#
loop_
_entity.id
_entity.type
_entity.pdbx_description
1 polymer ?
#
loop_
_entity_poly.entity_id
_entity_poly.type
_entity_poly.pdbx_seq_one_letter_code
_entity_poly.pdbx_strand_id
1 'polypeptide(L)'
;MWRWQRSFVDEAARGSYTREKQIMFWQLQDSLFWVGSSFYTLFCCMFIALFIANLSELDQWKWLLTFAIIVVRIAIVQPIGMAFLLASAVRYVKSRRPELVRDGHPKLHFKLPKQAAHASIKVKELASRSVSVAELLYFWEKVPAVMPHFDANFATTHDVVRHAIIPLSKVQAQPLESSSYATLIAEGNYRPPDFMVTHNWGNKFCHLIAAILSEAIGEKTYETTAEQLAQNRMSILHTEADKLHRRYWVCCFCVNQHASICDTPPPTDSTGMPFFPCTCGVPKHWSGPFCEMDKFDEMIGYLSVIVPAFSQVVAVDMNFTAFTRIWCIAELAEARKMDLQQFLVVPWLLRVWGFRV
;
A
#
# COMPACT_ATOMS: atom_id res chain seq x y z
N MET A 1 25.87 5.20 0.64
CA MET A 1 24.98 5.72 1.70
C MET A 1 23.84 6.46 1.00
N TRP A 2 22.77 5.74 0.62
CA TRP A 2 21.59 6.32 -0.02
C TRP A 2 20.45 6.28 1.01
N ARG A 3 20.12 7.43 1.60
CA ARG A 3 18.91 7.60 2.41
C ARG A 3 17.75 7.68 1.43
N TRP A 4 16.88 6.68 1.42
CA TRP A 4 15.60 6.74 0.72
C TRP A 4 14.71 7.75 1.45
N GLN A 5 14.74 9.02 1.03
CA GLN A 5 13.79 10.03 1.48
C GLN A 5 12.45 9.81 0.79
N ARG A 6 11.41 9.61 1.58
CA ARG A 6 10.02 9.56 1.13
C ARG A 6 9.56 10.99 0.86
N SER A 7 9.55 11.44 -0.39
CA SER A 7 8.78 12.61 -0.83
C SER A 7 7.64 12.16 -1.74
N PHE A 8 6.53 12.90 -1.76
CA PHE A 8 5.55 12.73 -2.83
C PHE A 8 6.27 12.95 -4.15
N VAL A 9 6.21 11.94 -5.01
CA VAL A 9 6.56 12.06 -6.41
C VAL A 9 5.23 11.94 -7.13
N ASP A 10 4.74 13.07 -7.63
CA ASP A 10 3.62 13.07 -8.54
C ASP A 10 4.05 12.30 -9.81
N GLU A 11 3.48 11.11 -10.01
CA GLU A 11 3.79 10.32 -11.21
C GLU A 11 3.27 11.01 -12.48
N ALA A 12 2.30 11.93 -12.38
CA ALA A 12 1.93 12.78 -13.52
C ALA A 12 3.07 13.76 -13.90
N ALA A 13 3.91 14.15 -12.93
CA ALA A 13 5.10 14.97 -13.17
C ALA A 13 6.30 14.13 -13.67
N ARG A 14 6.35 12.83 -13.37
CA ARG A 14 7.29 11.88 -13.98
C ARG A 14 6.65 11.25 -15.20
N GLY A 15 6.70 11.94 -16.33
CA GLY A 15 6.13 11.47 -17.59
C GLY A 15 6.37 9.98 -17.88
N SER A 16 5.40 9.34 -18.55
CA SER A 16 5.35 7.91 -18.92
C SER A 16 6.68 7.31 -19.36
N TYR A 17 7.47 8.12 -20.08
CA TYR A 17 8.82 7.83 -20.55
C TYR A 17 9.80 7.31 -19.49
N THR A 18 9.74 7.82 -18.25
CA THR A 18 10.69 7.41 -17.19
C THR A 18 10.34 6.05 -16.58
N ARG A 19 9.05 5.74 -16.47
CA ARG A 19 8.55 4.46 -15.97
C ARG A 19 8.85 3.33 -16.95
N GLU A 20 8.58 3.54 -18.23
CA GLU A 20 8.87 2.54 -19.28
C GLU A 20 10.35 2.17 -19.33
N LYS A 21 11.24 3.17 -19.21
CA LYS A 21 12.69 2.93 -19.14
C LYS A 21 13.10 2.12 -17.92
N GLN A 22 12.52 2.40 -16.75
CA GLN A 22 12.85 1.68 -15.53
C GLN A 22 12.38 0.22 -15.58
N ILE A 23 11.16 -0.01 -16.10
CA ILE A 23 10.62 -1.36 -16.31
C ILE A 23 11.46 -2.12 -17.35
N MET A 24 11.80 -1.49 -18.49
CA MET A 24 12.68 -2.09 -19.49
C MET A 24 14.05 -2.46 -18.91
N PHE A 25 14.61 -1.59 -18.06
CA PHE A 25 15.89 -1.85 -17.42
C PHE A 25 15.82 -3.07 -16.50
N TRP A 26 14.77 -3.19 -15.68
CA TRP A 26 14.56 -4.35 -14.82
C TRP A 26 14.30 -5.63 -15.61
N GLN A 27 13.49 -5.57 -16.67
CA GLN A 27 13.24 -6.71 -17.56
C GLN A 27 14.52 -7.16 -18.26
N LEU A 28 15.39 -6.23 -18.66
CA LEU A 28 16.69 -6.55 -19.25
C LEU A 28 17.61 -7.22 -18.24
N GLN A 29 17.68 -6.71 -16.99
CA GLN A 29 18.47 -7.32 -15.93
C GLN A 29 18.02 -8.75 -15.62
N ASP A 30 16.72 -8.97 -15.48
CA ASP A 30 16.16 -10.31 -15.27
C ASP A 30 16.45 -11.22 -16.45
N SER A 31 16.27 -10.73 -17.68
CA SER A 31 16.55 -11.51 -18.89
C SER A 31 18.03 -11.90 -18.97
N LEU A 32 18.94 -10.98 -18.68
CA LEU A 32 20.38 -11.26 -18.64
C LEU A 32 20.74 -12.29 -17.56
N PHE A 33 20.14 -12.18 -16.37
CA PHE A 33 20.35 -13.12 -15.28
C PHE A 33 19.89 -14.53 -15.68
N TRP A 34 18.67 -14.68 -16.19
CA TRP A 34 18.11 -15.98 -16.56
C TRP A 34 18.82 -16.61 -17.75
N VAL A 35 19.14 -15.82 -18.79
CA VAL A 35 19.88 -16.30 -19.95
C VAL A 35 21.29 -16.72 -19.55
N GLY A 36 22.01 -15.89 -18.80
CA GLY A 36 23.35 -16.20 -18.31
C GLY A 36 23.38 -17.46 -17.44
N SER A 37 22.45 -17.57 -16.49
CA SER A 37 22.33 -18.74 -15.62
C SER A 37 22.00 -20.01 -16.41
N SER A 38 21.15 -19.91 -17.44
CA SER A 38 20.78 -21.04 -18.30
C SER A 38 21.97 -21.52 -19.15
N PHE A 39 22.72 -20.59 -19.77
CA PHE A 39 23.93 -20.93 -20.53
C PHE A 39 24.99 -21.58 -19.64
N TYR A 40 25.23 -21.03 -18.45
CA TYR A 40 26.17 -21.62 -17.49
C TYR A 40 25.76 -23.03 -17.08
N THR A 41 24.47 -23.24 -16.79
CA THR A 41 23.93 -24.57 -16.44
C THR A 41 24.10 -25.55 -17.59
N LEU A 42 23.78 -25.15 -18.82
CA LEU A 42 23.95 -25.99 -20.01
C LEU A 42 25.42 -26.36 -20.24
N PHE A 43 26.33 -25.40 -20.08
CA PHE A 43 27.78 -25.64 -20.17
C PHE A 43 28.24 -26.68 -19.13
N CYS A 44 27.79 -26.55 -17.87
CA CYS A 44 28.08 -27.53 -16.83
C CYS A 44 27.53 -28.92 -17.17
N CYS A 45 26.28 -29.01 -17.65
CA CYS A 45 25.67 -30.28 -18.06
C CYS A 45 26.44 -30.94 -19.22
N MET A 46 26.85 -30.15 -20.22
CA MET A 46 27.65 -30.64 -21.35
C MET A 46 29.02 -31.15 -20.90
N PHE A 47 29.70 -30.42 -20.01
CA PHE A 47 30.98 -30.85 -19.44
C PHE A 47 30.85 -32.18 -18.68
N ILE A 48 29.78 -32.33 -17.88
CA ILE A 48 29.48 -33.57 -17.17
C ILE A 48 29.20 -34.71 -18.16
N ALA A 49 28.42 -34.47 -19.23
CA ALA A 49 28.13 -35.48 -20.24
C ALA A 49 29.39 -35.95 -20.97
N LEU A 50 30.29 -35.03 -21.34
CA LEU A 50 31.59 -35.36 -21.96
C LEU A 50 32.49 -36.16 -21.01
N PHE A 51 32.51 -35.80 -19.73
CA PHE A 51 33.25 -36.54 -18.72
C PHE A 51 32.70 -37.97 -18.57
N ILE A 52 31.37 -38.14 -18.53
CA ILE A 52 30.73 -39.46 -18.46
C ILE A 52 31.01 -40.30 -19.71
N ALA A 53 30.97 -39.70 -20.90
CA ALA A 53 31.22 -40.39 -22.16
C ALA A 53 32.66 -40.93 -22.27
N ASN A 54 33.62 -40.35 -21.52
CA ASN A 54 35.02 -40.76 -21.53
C ASN A 54 35.39 -41.75 -20.41
N LEU A 55 34.42 -42.22 -19.62
CA LEU A 55 34.63 -43.19 -18.55
C LEU A 55 34.45 -44.63 -19.04
N SER A 56 35.29 -45.54 -18.52
CA SER A 56 35.14 -46.98 -18.73
C SER A 56 33.81 -47.50 -18.15
N GLU A 57 33.20 -48.52 -18.77
CA GLU A 57 31.89 -49.07 -18.35
C GLU A 57 31.86 -49.50 -16.87
N LEU A 58 33.01 -49.91 -16.31
CA LEU A 58 33.16 -50.31 -14.91
C LEU A 58 33.08 -49.13 -13.92
N ASP A 59 33.39 -47.91 -14.36
CA ASP A 59 33.42 -46.73 -13.49
C ASP A 59 32.23 -45.77 -13.71
N GLN A 60 31.52 -45.88 -14.84
CA GLN A 60 30.35 -45.05 -15.15
C GLN A 60 29.29 -45.05 -14.03
N TRP A 61 28.97 -46.22 -13.48
CA TRP A 61 27.98 -46.34 -12.40
C TRP A 61 28.41 -45.65 -11.10
N LYS A 62 29.71 -45.68 -10.75
CA LYS A 62 30.22 -45.00 -9.55
C LYS A 62 30.09 -43.49 -9.68
N TRP A 63 30.39 -42.96 -10.86
CA TRP A 63 30.29 -41.53 -11.14
C TRP A 63 28.83 -41.06 -11.26
N LEU A 64 27.95 -41.84 -11.89
CA LEU A 64 26.52 -41.53 -11.95
C LEU A 64 25.89 -41.52 -10.56
N LEU A 65 26.22 -42.50 -9.72
CA LEU A 65 25.77 -42.54 -8.33
C LEU A 65 26.30 -41.33 -7.54
N THR A 66 27.58 -40.99 -7.70
CA THR A 66 28.18 -39.82 -7.04
C THR A 66 27.51 -38.52 -7.47
N PHE A 67 27.21 -38.37 -8.77
CA PHE A 67 26.47 -37.22 -9.29
C PHE A 67 25.05 -37.14 -8.72
N ALA A 68 24.31 -38.25 -8.72
CA ALA A 68 22.97 -38.31 -8.14
C ALA A 68 22.97 -37.92 -6.65
N ILE A 69 23.96 -38.40 -5.88
CA ILE A 69 24.13 -38.03 -4.47
C ILE A 69 24.40 -36.53 -4.32
N ILE A 70 25.25 -35.94 -5.17
CA ILE A 70 25.54 -34.51 -5.14
C ILE A 70 24.28 -33.68 -5.44
N VAL A 71 23.50 -34.08 -6.46
CA VAL A 71 22.24 -33.40 -6.81
C VAL A 71 21.24 -33.47 -5.67
N VAL A 72 21.02 -34.65 -5.09
CA VAL A 72 20.13 -34.83 -3.92
C VAL A 72 20.62 -33.98 -2.74
N ARG A 73 21.93 -33.93 -2.49
CA ARG A 73 22.51 -33.13 -1.42
C ARG A 73 22.24 -31.63 -1.59
N ILE A 74 22.44 -31.10 -2.79
CA ILE A 74 22.29 -29.65 -3.06
C ILE A 74 20.82 -29.25 -3.18
N ALA A 75 20.00 -30.05 -3.85
CA ALA A 75 18.60 -29.71 -4.11
C ALA A 75 17.66 -29.98 -2.92
N ILE A 76 18.00 -30.95 -2.07
CA ILE A 76 17.09 -31.42 -1.01
C ILE A 76 17.74 -31.30 0.36
N VAL A 77 18.88 -31.96 0.57
CA VAL A 77 19.46 -32.08 1.92
C VAL A 77 19.92 -30.73 2.48
N GLN A 78 20.62 -29.92 1.67
CA GLN A 78 21.12 -28.62 2.10
C GLN A 78 19.98 -27.61 2.39
N PRO A 79 18.97 -27.42 1.53
CA PRO A 79 17.86 -26.52 1.81
C PRO A 79 17.06 -26.93 3.06
N ILE A 80 16.75 -28.22 3.20
CA ILE A 80 16.02 -28.72 4.38
C ILE A 80 16.87 -28.59 5.65
N GLY A 81 18.15 -28.94 5.57
CA GLY A 81 19.09 -28.80 6.69
C GLY A 81 19.25 -27.35 7.13
N MET A 82 19.40 -26.42 6.18
CA MET A 82 19.48 -24.98 6.47
C MET A 82 18.16 -24.46 7.04
N ALA A 83 17.02 -24.86 6.49
CA ALA A 83 15.71 -24.49 7.03
C ALA A 83 15.53 -24.97 8.47
N PHE A 84 15.91 -26.22 8.77
CA PHE A 84 15.83 -26.77 10.12
C PHE A 84 16.79 -26.06 11.08
N LEU A 85 18.02 -25.79 10.64
CA LEU A 85 19.03 -25.09 11.43
C LEU A 85 18.59 -23.66 11.74
N LEU A 86 18.09 -22.92 10.74
CA LEU A 86 17.55 -21.57 10.92
C LEU A 86 16.33 -21.58 11.84
N ALA A 87 15.38 -22.50 11.65
CA ALA A 87 14.21 -22.62 12.51
C ALA A 87 14.58 -22.97 13.96
N SER A 88 15.55 -23.86 14.14
CA SER A 88 16.06 -24.24 15.47
C SER A 88 16.81 -23.09 16.13
N ALA A 89 17.63 -22.36 15.37
CA ALA A 89 18.31 -21.16 15.85
C ALA A 89 17.30 -20.09 16.27
N VAL A 90 16.25 -19.84 15.47
CA VAL A 90 15.17 -18.90 15.83
C VAL A 90 14.45 -19.35 17.09
N ARG A 91 14.09 -20.64 17.23
CA ARG A 91 13.47 -21.17 18.46
C ARG A 91 14.39 -21.05 19.68
N TYR A 92 15.67 -21.34 19.51
CA TYR A 92 16.66 -21.24 20.58
C TYR A 92 16.84 -19.79 21.04
N VAL A 93 16.98 -18.85 20.11
CA VAL A 93 17.07 -17.42 20.40
C VAL A 93 15.77 -16.95 21.06
N LYS A 94 14.59 -17.37 20.56
CA LYS A 94 13.30 -17.07 21.19
C LYS A 94 13.20 -17.56 22.64
N SER A 95 13.76 -18.73 22.94
CA SER A 95 13.74 -19.31 24.29
C SER A 95 14.75 -18.68 25.25
N ARG A 96 15.97 -18.37 24.77
CA ARG A 96 17.08 -17.92 25.62
C ARG A 96 17.22 -16.40 25.71
N ARG A 97 16.81 -15.69 24.65
CA ARG A 97 16.88 -14.23 24.51
C ARG A 97 15.65 -13.72 23.75
N PRO A 98 14.45 -13.85 24.35
CA PRO A 98 13.21 -13.41 23.73
C PRO A 98 13.25 -11.93 23.28
N GLU A 99 14.03 -11.10 23.96
CA GLU A 99 14.28 -9.69 23.62
C GLU A 99 14.89 -9.48 22.22
N LEU A 100 15.71 -10.41 21.71
CA LEU A 100 16.30 -10.27 20.38
C LEU A 100 15.32 -10.62 19.26
N VAL A 101 14.37 -11.51 19.52
CA VAL A 101 13.29 -11.87 18.58
C VAL A 101 12.18 -10.83 18.62
N ARG A 102 11.96 -10.21 19.78
CA ARG A 102 10.85 -9.28 20.03
C ARG A 102 11.21 -7.83 19.71
N ASP A 103 12.45 -7.39 19.99
CA ASP A 103 12.88 -5.99 19.84
C ASP A 103 13.91 -5.79 18.71
N GLY A 104 14.55 -6.86 18.22
CA GLY A 104 15.70 -6.77 17.31
C GLY A 104 16.97 -6.25 18.00
N HIS A 105 18.14 -6.73 17.60
CA HIS A 105 19.41 -6.20 18.14
C HIS A 105 19.66 -4.78 17.60
N PRO A 106 20.02 -3.78 18.43
CA PRO A 106 20.20 -2.39 17.97
C PRO A 106 21.30 -2.20 16.92
N LYS A 107 22.28 -3.12 16.84
CA LYS A 107 23.30 -3.16 15.78
C LYS A 107 22.85 -3.80 14.45
N LEU A 108 21.69 -4.47 14.41
CA LEU A 108 21.17 -5.17 13.23
C LEU A 108 20.14 -4.35 12.43
N HIS A 109 19.85 -3.10 12.79
CA HIS A 109 18.95 -2.18 12.07
C HIS A 109 17.52 -2.66 11.78
N PHE A 110 17.09 -3.82 12.26
CA PHE A 110 15.68 -4.22 12.26
C PHE A 110 15.00 -3.64 13.50
N LYS A 111 14.30 -2.50 13.34
CA LYS A 111 13.46 -1.92 14.40
C LYS A 111 12.08 -2.58 14.37
N LEU A 112 11.80 -3.45 15.34
CA LEU A 112 10.43 -3.79 15.74
C LEU A 112 9.87 -2.68 16.65
N PRO A 113 8.55 -2.46 16.69
CA PRO A 113 7.98 -1.18 17.07
C PRO A 113 7.80 -1.09 18.59
N LYS A 114 8.80 -0.50 19.27
CA LYS A 114 8.61 0.17 20.57
C LYS A 114 7.98 1.57 20.40
N GLN A 115 7.13 1.77 19.38
CA GLN A 115 6.79 3.10 18.86
C GLN A 115 5.58 3.76 19.51
N ALA A 116 4.68 3.04 20.19
CA ALA A 116 3.46 3.67 20.70
C ALA A 116 3.73 4.77 21.76
N ALA A 117 4.61 4.50 22.73
CA ALA A 117 4.92 5.45 23.81
C ALA A 117 5.74 6.67 23.35
N HIS A 118 6.56 6.52 22.30
CA HIS A 118 7.43 7.56 21.77
C HIS A 118 6.95 8.16 20.44
N ALA A 119 5.71 7.86 20.02
CA ALA A 119 5.14 8.44 18.82
C ALA A 119 5.18 9.97 18.89
N SER A 120 5.71 10.58 17.83
CA SER A 120 5.78 12.03 17.73
C SER A 120 4.38 12.66 17.80
N ILE A 121 4.31 13.93 18.18
CA ILE A 121 3.03 14.68 18.22
C ILE A 121 2.31 14.57 16.88
N LYS A 122 3.05 14.69 15.77
CA LYS A 122 2.49 14.60 14.42
C LYS A 122 1.94 13.20 14.09
N VAL A 123 2.57 12.13 14.58
CA VAL A 123 2.05 10.76 14.43
C VAL A 123 0.72 10.60 15.18
N LYS A 124 0.64 11.09 16.42
CA LYS A 124 -0.59 11.01 17.22
C LYS A 124 -1.73 11.82 16.60
N GLU A 125 -1.43 13.02 16.13
CA GLU A 125 -2.37 13.88 15.40
C GLU A 125 -2.85 13.23 14.11
N LEU A 126 -1.94 12.63 13.32
CA LEU A 126 -2.32 11.94 12.09
C LEU A 126 -3.16 10.69 12.36
N ALA A 127 -2.83 9.95 13.42
CA ALA A 127 -3.55 8.76 13.86
C ALA A 127 -4.95 9.05 14.44
N SER A 128 -5.18 10.26 14.96
CA SER A 128 -6.48 10.65 15.50
C SER A 128 -7.49 11.11 14.43
N ARG A 129 -7.05 11.26 13.18
CA ARG A 129 -7.89 11.65 12.06
C ARG A 129 -8.52 10.42 11.41
N SER A 130 -9.80 10.51 11.10
CA SER A 130 -10.53 9.47 10.38
C SER A 130 -11.81 10.04 9.81
N VAL A 131 -12.38 9.35 8.84
CA VAL A 131 -13.69 9.66 8.24
C VAL A 131 -14.64 8.50 8.51
N SER A 132 -15.85 8.78 9.00
CA SER A 132 -16.89 7.75 9.14
C SER A 132 -17.55 7.43 7.80
N VAL A 133 -18.24 6.28 7.72
CA VAL A 133 -19.09 5.95 6.57
C VAL A 133 -20.13 7.05 6.32
N ALA A 134 -20.77 7.58 7.36
CA ALA A 134 -21.71 8.68 7.22
C ALA A 134 -21.06 9.94 6.61
N GLU A 135 -19.88 10.30 7.09
CA GLU A 135 -19.11 11.45 6.58
C GLU A 135 -18.66 11.24 5.12
N LEU A 136 -18.33 10.01 4.74
CA LEU A 136 -17.98 9.65 3.36
C LEU A 136 -19.18 9.78 2.41
N LEU A 137 -20.36 9.31 2.82
CA LEU A 137 -21.59 9.46 2.04
C LEU A 137 -21.96 10.94 1.90
N TYR A 138 -21.87 11.70 2.99
CA TYR A 138 -22.09 13.14 2.96
C TYR A 138 -21.10 13.88 2.05
N PHE A 139 -19.83 13.47 2.05
CA PHE A 139 -18.85 14.01 1.11
C PHE A 139 -19.23 13.66 -0.33
N TRP A 140 -19.62 12.41 -0.61
CA TRP A 140 -20.02 11.95 -1.94
C TRP A 140 -21.15 12.81 -2.53
N GLU A 141 -22.18 13.11 -1.74
CA GLU A 141 -23.29 13.98 -2.14
C GLU A 141 -22.85 15.41 -2.48
N LYS A 142 -21.79 15.90 -1.85
CA LYS A 142 -21.24 17.24 -2.10
C LYS A 142 -20.37 17.34 -3.33
N VAL A 143 -19.79 16.23 -3.80
CA VAL A 143 -18.82 16.26 -4.91
C VAL A 143 -19.39 16.97 -6.16
N PRO A 144 -20.61 16.65 -6.65
CA PRO A 144 -21.16 17.32 -7.83
C PRO A 144 -21.34 18.84 -7.67
N ALA A 145 -21.56 19.33 -6.45
CA ALA A 145 -21.72 20.76 -6.18
C ALA A 145 -20.39 21.53 -6.27
N VAL A 146 -19.27 20.89 -5.90
CA VAL A 146 -17.94 21.52 -5.86
C VAL A 146 -17.12 21.22 -7.11
N MET A 147 -17.36 20.06 -7.73
CA MET A 147 -16.76 19.63 -8.98
C MET A 147 -17.90 19.37 -10.00
N PRO A 148 -18.46 20.40 -10.66
CA PRO A 148 -19.63 20.25 -11.54
C PRO A 148 -19.43 19.32 -12.74
N HIS A 149 -18.17 19.08 -13.14
CA HIS A 149 -17.78 18.14 -14.19
C HIS A 149 -17.49 16.74 -13.67
N PHE A 150 -17.80 16.46 -12.39
CA PHE A 150 -17.58 15.15 -11.80
C PHE A 150 -18.41 14.08 -12.50
N ASP A 151 -17.73 13.05 -13.00
CA ASP A 151 -18.34 11.81 -13.45
C ASP A 151 -17.74 10.63 -12.67
N ALA A 152 -18.59 9.92 -11.93
CA ALA A 152 -18.19 8.77 -11.12
C ALA A 152 -17.50 7.66 -11.93
N ASN A 153 -17.76 7.59 -13.25
CA ASN A 153 -17.16 6.61 -14.14
C ASN A 153 -15.76 6.98 -14.64
N PHE A 154 -15.33 8.22 -14.50
CA PHE A 154 -14.05 8.69 -15.04
C PHE A 154 -13.15 9.35 -13.99
N ALA A 155 -13.73 10.16 -13.09
CA ALA A 155 -12.97 10.92 -12.12
C ALA A 155 -12.15 10.01 -11.20
N THR A 156 -10.85 10.24 -11.19
CA THR A 156 -9.92 9.55 -10.31
C THR A 156 -9.93 10.15 -8.91
N THR A 157 -9.37 9.44 -7.93
CA THR A 157 -9.20 10.00 -6.59
C THR A 157 -8.28 11.22 -6.62
N HIS A 158 -7.28 11.23 -7.51
CA HIS A 158 -6.43 12.41 -7.72
C HIS A 158 -7.25 13.64 -8.14
N ASP A 159 -8.17 13.48 -9.09
CA ASP A 159 -9.02 14.57 -9.57
C ASP A 159 -9.92 15.12 -8.46
N VAL A 160 -10.56 14.22 -7.70
CA VAL A 160 -11.42 14.60 -6.56
C VAL A 160 -10.63 15.25 -5.43
N VAL A 161 -9.39 14.83 -5.16
CA VAL A 161 -8.52 15.49 -4.19
C VAL A 161 -8.33 16.96 -4.54
N ARG A 162 -8.04 17.24 -5.81
CA ARG A 162 -7.71 18.57 -6.31
C ARG A 162 -8.93 19.46 -6.52
N HIS A 163 -10.02 18.91 -7.05
CA HIS A 163 -11.24 19.67 -7.36
C HIS A 163 -12.23 19.76 -6.20
N ALA A 164 -12.22 18.82 -5.24
CA ALA A 164 -13.18 18.81 -4.15
C ALA A 164 -12.53 18.85 -2.76
N ILE A 165 -11.63 17.91 -2.44
CA ILE A 165 -11.09 17.79 -1.07
C ILE A 165 -10.29 19.04 -0.67
N ILE A 166 -9.36 19.51 -1.51
CA ILE A 166 -8.56 20.71 -1.22
C ILE A 166 -9.45 21.95 -1.09
N PRO A 167 -10.37 22.26 -2.04
CA PRO A 167 -11.28 23.39 -1.90
C PRO A 167 -12.18 23.31 -0.66
N LEU A 168 -12.78 22.14 -0.39
CA LEU A 168 -13.64 21.94 0.78
C LEU A 168 -12.90 22.00 2.10
N SER A 169 -11.58 21.75 2.09
CA SER A 169 -10.74 21.81 3.27
C SER A 169 -9.98 23.14 3.44
N LYS A 170 -10.26 24.11 2.59
CA LYS A 170 -9.68 25.45 2.68
C LYS A 170 -10.52 26.32 3.62
N VAL A 171 -9.90 26.87 4.66
CA VAL A 171 -10.56 27.84 5.56
C VAL A 171 -10.53 29.22 4.89
N GLN A 172 -11.66 29.66 4.33
CA GLN A 172 -11.69 30.90 3.54
C GLN A 172 -11.34 32.16 4.36
N ALA A 173 -11.86 32.25 5.59
CA ALA A 173 -11.63 33.39 6.47
C ALA A 173 -10.16 33.49 6.92
N GLN A 174 -9.49 32.36 7.09
CA GLN A 174 -8.10 32.26 7.54
C GLN A 174 -7.37 31.18 6.73
N PRO A 175 -6.89 31.49 5.51
CA PRO A 175 -6.33 30.46 4.62
C PRO A 175 -5.13 29.69 5.20
N LEU A 176 -4.35 30.31 6.10
CA LEU A 176 -3.24 29.66 6.81
C LEU A 176 -3.69 28.57 7.81
N GLU A 177 -4.96 28.58 8.20
CA GLU A 177 -5.56 27.55 9.08
C GLU A 177 -6.15 26.36 8.28
N SER A 178 -5.98 26.34 6.95
CA SER A 178 -6.44 25.22 6.12
C SER A 178 -5.76 23.91 6.51
N SER A 179 -6.56 22.85 6.66
CA SER A 179 -6.13 21.58 7.25
C SER A 179 -6.61 20.38 6.44
N SER A 180 -6.41 19.16 6.94
CA SER A 180 -6.99 17.97 6.32
C SER A 180 -8.52 18.01 6.36
N TYR A 181 -9.18 17.41 5.37
CA TYR A 181 -10.64 17.34 5.35
C TYR A 181 -11.19 16.63 6.59
N ALA A 182 -10.55 15.54 7.03
CA ALA A 182 -10.90 14.82 8.25
C ALA A 182 -10.83 15.70 9.51
N THR A 183 -9.89 16.66 9.57
CA THR A 183 -9.80 17.59 10.71
C THR A 183 -10.99 18.54 10.75
N LEU A 184 -11.41 19.05 9.58
CA LEU A 184 -12.49 20.03 9.52
C LEU A 184 -13.85 19.42 9.85
N ILE A 185 -14.14 18.24 9.31
CA ILE A 185 -15.41 17.56 9.61
C ILE A 185 -15.47 17.01 11.04
N ALA A 186 -14.31 16.81 11.69
CA ALA A 186 -14.29 16.33 13.07
C ALA A 186 -14.71 17.42 14.06
N GLU A 187 -14.57 18.71 13.72
CA GLU A 187 -14.90 19.84 14.60
C GLU A 187 -14.31 19.71 16.02
N GLY A 188 -13.08 19.18 16.10
CA GLY A 188 -12.39 18.91 17.37
C GLY A 188 -12.71 17.55 18.03
N ASN A 189 -13.72 16.82 17.53
CA ASN A 189 -14.08 15.48 17.98
C ASN A 189 -13.27 14.39 17.24
N TYR A 190 -11.95 14.40 17.44
CA TYR A 190 -11.07 13.39 16.86
C TYR A 190 -11.38 12.00 17.42
N ARG A 191 -11.53 11.03 16.51
CA ARG A 191 -11.69 9.62 16.84
C ARG A 191 -10.73 8.80 16.00
N PRO A 192 -9.98 7.86 16.60
CA PRO A 192 -9.09 7.01 15.84
C PRO A 192 -9.90 6.15 14.85
N PRO A 193 -9.30 5.77 13.71
CA PRO A 193 -9.90 4.88 12.73
C PRO A 193 -9.99 3.44 13.25
N ASP A 194 -11.01 2.70 12.81
CA ASP A 194 -11.09 1.24 12.95
C ASP A 194 -10.23 0.55 11.88
N PHE A 195 -10.11 1.18 10.71
CA PHE A 195 -9.39 0.65 9.56
C PHE A 195 -8.46 1.66 8.91
N MET A 196 -7.29 1.23 8.45
CA MET A 196 -6.51 1.96 7.44
C MET A 196 -6.91 1.50 6.03
N VAL A 197 -7.04 2.43 5.09
CA VAL A 197 -7.33 2.12 3.68
C VAL A 197 -6.08 2.32 2.83
N THR A 198 -5.59 1.23 2.25
CA THR A 198 -4.57 1.24 1.20
C THR A 198 -5.24 1.29 -0.17
N HIS A 199 -4.91 2.30 -0.96
CA HIS A 199 -5.49 2.53 -2.28
C HIS A 199 -4.55 3.29 -3.23
N ASN A 200 -4.89 3.27 -4.52
CA ASN A 200 -4.19 4.04 -5.54
C ASN A 200 -4.98 5.31 -5.90
N TRP A 201 -4.32 6.47 -5.93
CA TRP A 201 -4.97 7.73 -6.31
C TRP A 201 -5.36 7.78 -7.79
N GLY A 202 -4.68 7.01 -8.65
CA GLY A 202 -5.08 6.85 -10.05
C GLY A 202 -6.30 5.95 -10.27
N ASN A 203 -6.84 5.32 -9.22
CA ASN A 203 -8.11 4.59 -9.31
C ASN A 203 -9.29 5.57 -9.36
N LYS A 204 -10.40 5.14 -9.96
CA LYS A 204 -11.66 5.89 -9.93
C LYS A 204 -12.08 6.16 -8.49
N PHE A 205 -12.47 7.39 -8.19
CA PHE A 205 -12.89 7.76 -6.85
C PHE A 205 -14.13 6.96 -6.40
N CYS A 206 -15.07 6.70 -7.33
CA CYS A 206 -16.22 5.82 -7.12
C CYS A 206 -15.81 4.45 -6.58
N HIS A 207 -14.77 3.83 -7.15
CA HIS A 207 -14.31 2.51 -6.74
C HIS A 207 -13.70 2.52 -5.33
N LEU A 208 -12.98 3.59 -4.96
CA LEU A 208 -12.45 3.74 -3.60
C LEU A 208 -13.59 3.80 -2.57
N ILE A 209 -14.59 4.66 -2.81
CA ILE A 209 -15.73 4.80 -1.91
C ILE A 209 -16.53 3.51 -1.87
N ALA A 210 -16.81 2.91 -3.03
CA ALA A 210 -17.48 1.62 -3.10
C ALA A 210 -16.75 0.54 -2.31
N ALA A 211 -15.42 0.42 -2.42
CA ALA A 211 -14.65 -0.57 -1.68
C ALA A 211 -14.75 -0.41 -0.16
N ILE A 212 -14.70 0.84 0.33
CA ILE A 212 -14.87 1.13 1.77
C ILE A 212 -16.28 0.76 2.23
N LEU A 213 -17.30 1.15 1.47
CA LEU A 213 -18.69 0.86 1.79
C LEU A 213 -19.00 -0.64 1.74
N SER A 214 -18.48 -1.36 0.75
CA SER A 214 -18.59 -2.81 0.65
C SER A 214 -17.95 -3.50 1.84
N GLU A 215 -16.77 -3.04 2.29
CA GLU A 215 -16.19 -3.58 3.53
C GLU A 215 -17.08 -3.31 4.74
N ALA A 216 -17.65 -2.10 4.87
CA ALA A 216 -18.51 -1.74 5.98
C ALA A 216 -19.71 -2.69 6.13
N ILE A 217 -20.30 -3.12 5.01
CA ILE A 217 -21.43 -4.06 4.94
C ILE A 217 -21.00 -5.55 4.87
N GLY A 218 -19.69 -5.83 4.87
CA GLY A 218 -19.13 -7.19 4.90
C GLY A 218 -18.99 -7.87 3.53
N GLU A 219 -19.08 -7.12 2.44
CA GLU A 219 -18.89 -7.60 1.07
C GLU A 219 -17.41 -7.61 0.66
N LYS A 220 -16.99 -8.68 -0.04
CA LYS A 220 -15.62 -8.81 -0.57
C LYS A 220 -15.45 -8.14 -1.94
N THR A 221 -16.55 -7.73 -2.58
CA THR A 221 -16.55 -7.12 -3.91
C THR A 221 -17.34 -5.83 -3.94
N TYR A 222 -16.89 -4.85 -4.72
CA TYR A 222 -17.46 -3.51 -4.69
C TYR A 222 -18.26 -3.07 -5.93
N GLU A 223 -18.44 -3.94 -6.93
CA GLU A 223 -19.09 -3.59 -8.19
C GLU A 223 -20.54 -3.12 -8.00
N THR A 224 -21.35 -3.89 -7.28
CA THR A 224 -22.74 -3.53 -7.00
C THR A 224 -22.85 -2.20 -6.24
N THR A 225 -21.96 -1.97 -5.28
CA THR A 225 -21.92 -0.69 -4.55
C THR A 225 -21.47 0.46 -5.45
N ALA A 226 -20.51 0.24 -6.35
CA ALA A 226 -20.07 1.25 -7.32
C ALA A 226 -21.18 1.61 -8.32
N GLU A 227 -21.94 0.63 -8.82
CA GLU A 227 -23.10 0.87 -9.69
C GLU A 227 -24.18 1.69 -8.99
N GLN A 228 -24.47 1.37 -7.71
CA GLN A 228 -25.43 2.12 -6.91
C GLN A 228 -24.98 3.57 -6.70
N LEU A 229 -23.71 3.79 -6.39
CA LEU A 229 -23.13 5.14 -6.26
C LEU A 229 -23.22 5.91 -7.57
N ALA A 230 -22.87 5.29 -8.70
CA ALA A 230 -22.92 5.91 -10.02
C ALA A 230 -24.36 6.28 -10.45
N GLN A 231 -25.36 5.50 -10.01
CA GLN A 231 -26.78 5.77 -10.28
C GLN A 231 -27.44 6.67 -9.23
N ASN A 232 -26.66 7.22 -8.29
CA ASN A 232 -27.13 8.04 -7.17
C ASN A 232 -28.21 7.34 -6.30
N ARG A 233 -28.14 6.02 -6.19
CA ARG A 233 -29.06 5.18 -5.40
C ARG A 233 -28.49 4.90 -4.02
N MET A 234 -28.31 5.95 -3.22
CA MET A 234 -27.68 5.84 -1.89
C MET A 234 -28.59 5.27 -0.79
N SER A 235 -29.89 5.10 -1.05
CA SER A 235 -30.88 4.66 -0.07
C SER A 235 -30.60 3.28 0.56
N ILE A 236 -29.89 2.40 -0.15
CA ILE A 236 -29.50 1.06 0.34
C ILE A 236 -28.32 1.14 1.33
N LEU A 237 -27.51 2.20 1.29
CA LEU A 237 -26.35 2.35 2.17
C LEU A 237 -26.72 2.99 3.52
N HIS A 238 -27.83 3.75 3.56
CA HIS A 238 -28.38 4.31 4.80
C HIS A 238 -29.19 3.31 5.62
N THR A 239 -29.61 2.18 5.04
CA THR A 239 -30.40 1.16 5.77
C THR A 239 -29.58 0.37 6.79
N GLU A 240 -28.24 0.43 6.72
CA GLU A 240 -27.35 -0.17 7.72
C GLU A 240 -26.80 0.88 8.69
N ALA A 241 -27.71 1.52 9.43
CA ALA A 241 -27.37 2.59 10.38
C ALA A 241 -26.24 2.20 11.36
N ASP A 242 -26.21 0.93 11.77
CA ASP A 242 -25.17 0.38 12.66
C ASP A 242 -23.79 0.33 12.03
N LYS A 243 -23.63 0.49 10.71
CA LYS A 243 -22.32 0.53 10.04
C LYS A 243 -21.84 1.95 9.77
N LEU A 244 -22.73 2.94 9.85
CA LEU A 244 -22.44 4.34 9.53
C LEU A 244 -21.35 4.95 10.43
N HIS A 245 -21.18 4.43 11.64
CA HIS A 245 -20.20 4.91 12.60
C HIS A 245 -18.78 4.36 12.40
N ARG A 246 -18.61 3.31 11.57
CA ARG A 246 -17.27 2.76 11.27
C ARG A 246 -16.38 3.84 10.68
N ARG A 247 -15.15 3.94 11.16
CA ARG A 247 -14.21 5.01 10.79
C ARG A 247 -12.99 4.47 10.06
N TYR A 248 -12.62 5.18 9.00
CA TYR A 248 -11.53 4.81 8.11
C TYR A 248 -10.49 5.91 8.09
N TRP A 249 -9.22 5.50 8.14
CA TRP A 249 -8.12 6.36 7.77
C TRP A 249 -7.87 6.19 6.28
N VAL A 250 -8.12 7.25 5.53
CA VAL A 250 -7.94 7.27 4.07
C VAL A 250 -7.06 8.46 3.75
N CYS A 251 -5.92 8.24 3.08
CA CYS A 251 -4.87 9.25 3.00
C CYS A 251 -5.33 10.53 2.31
N CYS A 252 -6.22 10.46 1.31
CA CYS A 252 -6.76 11.64 0.64
C CYS A 252 -7.54 12.57 1.60
N PHE A 253 -8.23 12.02 2.61
CA PHE A 253 -9.00 12.78 3.58
C PHE A 253 -8.22 13.14 4.85
N CYS A 254 -7.35 12.24 5.31
CA CYS A 254 -6.69 12.34 6.61
C CYS A 254 -5.38 13.12 6.57
N VAL A 255 -4.67 13.12 5.43
CA VAL A 255 -3.47 13.94 5.24
C VAL A 255 -3.85 15.39 4.95
N ASN A 256 -3.13 16.32 5.56
CA ASN A 256 -3.27 17.74 5.26
C ASN A 256 -2.68 18.03 3.87
N GLN A 257 -3.57 18.07 2.87
CA GLN A 257 -3.21 18.36 1.49
C GLN A 257 -2.69 19.79 1.33
N HIS A 258 -3.10 20.72 2.20
CA HIS A 258 -2.61 22.10 2.23
C HIS A 258 -1.18 22.21 2.72
N ALA A 259 -0.73 21.33 3.63
CA ALA A 259 0.67 21.27 4.07
C ALA A 259 1.56 20.40 3.16
N SER A 260 0.99 19.85 2.09
CA SER A 260 1.66 18.88 1.22
C SER A 260 1.71 19.36 -0.23
N ILE A 261 0.62 19.22 -0.98
CA ILE A 261 0.65 19.24 -2.44
C ILE A 261 -0.16 20.36 -3.09
N CYS A 262 -0.97 21.11 -2.32
CA CYS A 262 -2.05 21.93 -2.89
C CYS A 262 -1.63 23.06 -3.84
N ASP A 263 -0.40 23.53 -3.78
CA ASP A 263 0.13 24.70 -4.53
C ASP A 263 0.80 24.31 -5.86
N THR A 264 1.17 23.05 -6.05
CA THR A 264 1.78 22.57 -7.30
C THR A 264 0.95 21.44 -7.92
N PRO A 265 -0.25 21.72 -8.45
CA PRO A 265 -1.01 20.73 -9.21
C PRO A 265 -0.41 20.53 -10.61
N PRO A 266 -0.65 19.37 -11.26
CA PRO A 266 -0.43 19.23 -12.69
C PRO A 266 -1.36 20.17 -13.49
N PRO A 267 -1.17 20.35 -14.81
CA PRO A 267 -1.95 21.31 -15.59
C PRO A 267 -3.44 20.98 -15.65
N THR A 268 -3.78 19.71 -15.83
CA THR A 268 -5.15 19.22 -15.98
C THR A 268 -5.37 17.94 -15.21
N ASP A 269 -6.64 17.65 -14.95
CA ASP A 269 -7.15 16.38 -14.43
C ASP A 269 -7.13 15.29 -15.51
N SER A 270 -7.63 14.10 -15.16
CA SER A 270 -7.73 12.96 -16.09
C SER A 270 -8.72 13.17 -17.26
N THR A 271 -9.60 14.18 -17.18
CA THR A 271 -10.60 14.52 -18.19
C THR A 271 -10.21 15.74 -19.05
N GLY A 272 -9.06 16.35 -18.76
CA GLY A 272 -8.56 17.56 -19.44
C GLY A 272 -9.02 18.88 -18.80
N MET A 273 -9.69 18.83 -17.65
CA MET A 273 -10.11 20.02 -16.91
C MET A 273 -8.93 20.64 -16.15
N PRO A 274 -8.77 21.98 -16.17
CA PRO A 274 -7.60 22.61 -15.57
C PRO A 274 -7.64 22.59 -14.04
N PHE A 275 -6.48 22.29 -13.43
CA PHE A 275 -6.29 22.53 -12.00
C PHE A 275 -5.76 23.95 -11.73
N PHE A 276 -6.14 24.50 -10.58
CA PHE A 276 -5.64 25.79 -10.13
C PHE A 276 -4.81 25.63 -8.84
N PRO A 277 -3.59 26.19 -8.80
CA PRO A 277 -2.80 26.25 -7.57
C PRO A 277 -3.57 26.84 -6.40
N CYS A 278 -3.54 26.18 -5.24
CA CYS A 278 -4.15 26.71 -4.04
C CYS A 278 -3.35 27.90 -3.48
N THR A 279 -4.07 28.97 -3.11
CA THR A 279 -3.52 30.22 -2.55
C THR A 279 -3.56 30.28 -1.03
N CYS A 280 -3.60 29.14 -0.33
CA CYS A 280 -3.77 29.11 1.13
C CYS A 280 -2.54 29.63 1.92
N GLY A 281 -1.35 29.62 1.33
CA GLY A 281 -0.12 30.04 2.00
C GLY A 281 0.41 29.07 3.07
N VAL A 282 -0.25 27.93 3.30
CA VAL A 282 0.19 26.93 4.28
C VAL A 282 1.58 26.40 3.88
N PRO A 283 2.57 26.38 4.80
CA PRO A 283 3.92 25.86 4.52
C PRO A 283 3.90 24.40 4.04
N LYS A 284 4.74 24.08 3.05
CA LYS A 284 4.86 22.72 2.50
C LYS A 284 5.94 21.91 3.21
N HIS A 285 5.61 20.69 3.62
CA HIS A 285 6.50 19.81 4.35
C HIS A 285 6.69 18.50 3.60
N TRP A 286 7.82 18.36 2.92
CA TRP A 286 8.16 17.17 2.13
C TRP A 286 8.95 16.11 2.90
N SER A 287 9.52 16.47 4.05
CA SER A 287 10.19 15.54 4.97
C SER A 287 10.35 16.17 6.36
N GLY A 288 10.71 15.36 7.35
CA GLY A 288 11.08 15.86 8.68
C GLY A 288 9.90 15.84 9.66
N PRO A 289 9.98 16.57 10.79
CA PRO A 289 9.03 16.41 11.90
C PRO A 289 7.59 16.87 11.57
N PHE A 290 7.43 17.74 10.57
CA PHE A 290 6.13 18.29 10.16
C PHE A 290 5.53 17.61 8.92
N CYS A 291 6.30 16.75 8.23
CA CYS A 291 5.78 15.98 7.10
C CYS A 291 4.90 14.83 7.63
N GLU A 292 3.69 14.73 7.10
CA GLU A 292 2.75 13.64 7.45
C GLU A 292 3.03 12.37 6.63
N MET A 293 3.58 12.54 5.44
CA MET A 293 3.69 11.48 4.42
C MET A 293 4.84 10.51 4.72
N ASP A 294 5.88 10.94 5.45
CA ASP A 294 6.93 10.07 5.94
C ASP A 294 6.61 9.43 7.31
N LYS A 295 5.36 9.59 7.82
CA LYS A 295 4.91 9.11 9.15
C LYS A 295 3.95 7.93 9.09
N PHE A 296 3.61 7.45 7.90
CA PHE A 296 2.59 6.39 7.76
C PHE A 296 3.00 5.12 8.51
N ASP A 297 4.25 4.66 8.40
CA ASP A 297 4.72 3.46 9.11
C ASP A 297 4.61 3.61 10.63
N GLU A 298 5.03 4.77 11.16
CA GLU A 298 4.94 5.07 12.60
C GLU A 298 3.48 5.20 13.05
N MET A 299 2.61 5.74 12.21
CA MET A 299 1.18 5.87 12.47
C MET A 299 0.48 4.52 12.47
N ILE A 300 0.77 3.63 11.51
CA ILE A 300 0.26 2.26 11.48
C ILE A 300 0.68 1.51 12.74
N GLY A 301 1.97 1.59 13.10
CA GLY A 301 2.49 0.98 14.32
C GLY A 301 1.97 1.60 15.62
N TYR A 302 1.56 2.86 15.60
CA TYR A 302 0.89 3.50 16.73
C TYR A 302 -0.56 3.00 16.86
N LEU A 303 -1.32 3.01 15.76
CA LEU A 303 -2.71 2.59 15.71
C LEU A 303 -2.89 1.11 16.06
N SER A 304 -1.98 0.24 15.61
CA SER A 304 -2.00 -1.20 15.94
C SER A 304 -1.93 -1.48 17.44
N VAL A 305 -1.40 -0.54 18.22
CA VAL A 305 -1.28 -0.67 19.68
C VAL A 305 -2.45 -0.01 20.40
N ILE A 306 -2.90 1.16 19.95
CA ILE A 306 -3.88 1.97 20.68
C ILE A 306 -5.33 1.70 20.29
N VAL A 307 -5.57 1.11 19.11
CA VAL A 307 -6.92 0.79 18.63
C VAL A 307 -7.11 -0.74 18.68
N PRO A 308 -8.03 -1.24 19.53
CA PRO A 308 -8.37 -2.65 19.55
C PRO A 308 -8.89 -3.12 18.19
N ALA A 309 -8.41 -4.27 17.72
CA ALA A 309 -8.81 -4.86 16.44
C ALA A 309 -8.61 -3.95 15.20
N PHE A 310 -7.67 -2.99 15.29
CA PHE A 310 -7.29 -2.18 14.15
C PHE A 310 -6.91 -3.05 12.96
N SER A 311 -7.44 -2.72 11.79
CA SER A 311 -7.31 -3.56 10.60
C SER A 311 -6.99 -2.73 9.36
N GLN A 312 -6.70 -3.39 8.25
CA GLN A 312 -6.42 -2.75 6.98
C GLN A 312 -7.44 -3.18 5.93
N VAL A 313 -7.96 -2.23 5.17
CA VAL A 313 -8.73 -2.47 3.95
C VAL A 313 -7.84 -2.16 2.75
N VAL A 314 -7.80 -3.08 1.80
CA VAL A 314 -7.02 -2.94 0.57
C VAL A 314 -8.01 -2.81 -0.57
N ALA A 315 -8.21 -1.56 -1.03
CA ALA A 315 -9.10 -1.24 -2.14
C ALA A 315 -8.37 -1.49 -3.47
N VAL A 316 -8.58 -2.66 -4.05
CA VAL A 316 -7.88 -3.09 -5.28
C VAL A 316 -8.52 -2.44 -6.49
N ASP A 317 -7.72 -1.75 -7.31
CA ASP A 317 -8.20 -1.22 -8.58
C ASP A 317 -8.33 -2.30 -9.66
N MET A 318 -9.14 -2.03 -10.69
CA MET A 318 -9.39 -2.93 -11.83
C MET A 318 -8.12 -3.46 -12.50
N ASN A 319 -7.05 -2.67 -12.48
CA ASN A 319 -5.79 -2.98 -13.14
C ASN A 319 -4.71 -3.46 -12.16
N PHE A 320 -5.06 -3.73 -10.89
CA PHE A 320 -4.12 -4.13 -9.84
C PHE A 320 -2.93 -3.17 -9.64
N THR A 321 -3.11 -1.92 -10.06
CA THR A 321 -2.08 -0.87 -9.99
C THR A 321 -1.62 -0.64 -8.56
N ALA A 322 -2.51 -0.80 -7.57
CA ALA A 322 -2.20 -0.75 -6.14
C ALA A 322 -1.00 -1.65 -5.80
N PHE A 323 -0.88 -2.84 -6.38
CA PHE A 323 0.25 -3.75 -6.12
C PHE A 323 1.53 -3.40 -6.91
N THR A 324 1.45 -2.46 -7.84
CA THR A 324 2.63 -1.93 -8.55
C THR A 324 3.18 -0.67 -7.89
N ARG A 325 2.43 -0.07 -6.96
CA ARG A 325 2.78 1.19 -6.30
C ARG A 325 3.57 0.90 -5.03
N ILE A 326 4.81 1.36 -5.00
CA ILE A 326 5.73 1.13 -3.87
C ILE A 326 5.13 1.58 -2.52
N TRP A 327 4.34 2.64 -2.52
CA TRP A 327 3.66 3.16 -1.33
C TRP A 327 2.63 2.17 -0.78
N CYS A 328 1.77 1.65 -1.65
CA CYS A 328 0.78 0.65 -1.26
C CYS A 328 1.46 -0.64 -0.79
N ILE A 329 2.53 -1.08 -1.47
CA ILE A 329 3.31 -2.25 -1.03
C ILE A 329 3.96 -2.03 0.34
N ALA A 330 4.48 -0.83 0.62
CA ALA A 330 5.04 -0.50 1.92
C ALA A 330 3.96 -0.55 3.03
N GLU A 331 2.77 -0.03 2.76
CA GLU A 331 1.64 -0.09 3.71
C GLU A 331 1.20 -1.53 3.99
N LEU A 332 1.10 -2.38 2.96
CA LEU A 332 0.79 -3.81 3.12
C LEU A 332 1.87 -4.55 3.94
N ALA A 333 3.13 -4.24 3.68
CA ALA A 333 4.26 -4.82 4.40
C ALA A 333 4.27 -4.41 5.88
N GLU A 334 4.01 -3.14 6.18
CA GLU A 334 3.96 -2.66 7.56
C GLU A 334 2.75 -3.21 8.30
N ALA A 335 1.56 -3.26 7.68
CA ALA A 335 0.38 -3.90 8.26
C ALA A 335 0.62 -5.38 8.57
N ARG A 336 1.29 -6.11 7.68
CA ARG A 336 1.67 -7.51 7.91
C ARG A 336 2.65 -7.66 9.07
N LYS A 337 3.62 -6.75 9.19
CA LYS A 337 4.60 -6.74 10.30
C LYS A 337 3.93 -6.49 11.65
N MET A 338 2.81 -5.75 11.65
CA MET A 338 2.00 -5.46 12.83
C MET A 338 0.92 -6.51 13.11
N ASP A 339 0.87 -7.59 12.32
CA ASP A 339 -0.16 -8.65 12.41
C ASP A 339 -1.60 -8.12 12.28
N LEU A 340 -1.79 -7.05 11.48
CA LEU A 340 -3.12 -6.51 11.21
C LEU A 340 -3.90 -7.45 10.29
N GLN A 341 -5.20 -7.60 10.57
CA GLN A 341 -6.10 -8.26 9.64
C GLN A 341 -6.23 -7.41 8.36
N GLN A 342 -6.00 -8.03 7.20
CA GLN A 342 -6.09 -7.36 5.90
C GLN A 342 -7.31 -7.85 5.14
N PHE A 343 -8.23 -6.93 4.85
CA PHE A 343 -9.45 -7.17 4.09
C PHE A 343 -9.23 -6.72 2.65
N LEU A 344 -9.15 -7.69 1.75
CA LEU A 344 -9.03 -7.42 0.33
C LEU A 344 -10.43 -7.20 -0.28
N VAL A 345 -10.68 -6.02 -0.82
CA VAL A 345 -11.94 -5.72 -1.53
C VAL A 345 -11.63 -5.52 -3.00
N VAL A 346 -12.23 -6.36 -3.83
CA VAL A 346 -11.84 -6.53 -5.24
C VAL A 346 -13.00 -6.26 -6.20
N PRO A 347 -12.73 -5.94 -7.48
CA PRO A 347 -13.78 -5.95 -8.49
C PRO A 347 -14.29 -7.37 -8.78
N TRP A 348 -15.58 -7.50 -9.10
CA TRP A 348 -16.28 -8.79 -9.25
C TRP A 348 -15.70 -9.70 -10.34
N LEU A 349 -15.09 -9.14 -11.39
CA LEU A 349 -14.44 -9.90 -12.48
C LEU A 349 -13.44 -10.95 -11.97
N LEU A 350 -12.97 -10.85 -10.72
CA LEU A 350 -12.05 -11.80 -10.09
C LEU A 350 -12.73 -12.97 -9.38
N ARG A 351 -14.03 -12.90 -9.08
CA ARG A 351 -14.80 -14.03 -8.53
C ARG A 351 -14.93 -15.17 -9.56
N VAL A 352 -14.92 -14.83 -10.86
CA VAL A 352 -15.00 -15.79 -11.97
C VAL A 352 -13.73 -16.63 -12.11
N TRP A 353 -12.57 -16.15 -11.64
CA TRP A 353 -11.28 -16.84 -11.75
C TRP A 353 -10.93 -17.74 -10.55
N GLY A 354 -11.92 -18.12 -9.72
CA GLY A 354 -11.76 -19.19 -8.74
C GLY A 354 -10.75 -18.93 -7.61
N PHE A 355 -10.28 -17.69 -7.43
CA PHE A 355 -9.50 -17.31 -6.24
C PHE A 355 -10.41 -17.42 -5.01
N ARG A 356 -10.28 -18.52 -4.27
CA ARG A 356 -10.76 -18.58 -2.87
C ARG A 356 -9.87 -17.63 -2.06
N VAL A 357 -10.40 -16.45 -1.76
CA VAL A 357 -9.83 -15.48 -0.79
C VAL A 357 -10.19 -15.89 0.62
#